data_AF-A0A4Q6CAB3-F1
#
_entry.id   AF-A0A4Q6CAB3-F1
#
_cell.length_a   1.000
_cell.length_b   1.000
_cell.length_c   1.000
_cell.angle_alpha   90.00
_cell.angle_beta   90.00
_cell.angle_gamma   90.00
#
_symmetry.space_group_name_H-M   'P 1'
#
loop_
_entity.id
_entity.type
_entity.pdbx_description
1 polymer ?
#
loop_
_entity_poly.entity_id
_entity_poly.type
_entity_poly.pdbx_seq_one_letter_code
_entity_poly.pdbx_strand_id
1 'polypeptide(L)'
;MCGIVGYYGPKEPKDVIVSGLKKLEYRGYDSAGVAILDHGTFKLVRASGKLTELQKKLETEKFDGHIGIGHTRWATHGVPSERNSHPHKVEGISLVHNGIIENYQEIRRELVESGATIKSDTDSELVAHLIAREVKTTHDLFEAVRKVLPRLTGAYSILVVWEGQSDTMVAFKNGPPLLIGFGEDETVVASDIQAIINYTNRVVYLEDFEIARIRGTACDIFSADGKPLKKEIHLIAWNAEQSEKAGFKHFMLKEIHEQPRAVANAIAPHIDLASMSVKLKNVGFSASSFEQVDKVNTDEDWVETQK
;
A
#
# COMPACT_ATOMS: atom_id res chain seq x y z
N MET A 1 3.54 -9.93 -2.89
CA MET A 1 2.86 -8.92 -2.04
C MET A 1 1.90 -8.15 -2.93
N CYS A 2 0.66 -7.88 -2.56
CA CYS A 2 -0.24 -7.15 -3.45
C CYS A 2 0.18 -5.66 -3.65
N GLY A 3 -0.44 -4.96 -4.60
CA GLY A 3 -0.24 -3.52 -4.85
C GLY A 3 -1.51 -2.72 -4.64
N ILE A 4 -1.45 -1.61 -3.89
CA ILE A 4 -2.55 -0.64 -3.73
C ILE A 4 -2.15 0.67 -4.41
N VAL A 5 -3.09 1.26 -5.16
CA VAL A 5 -3.00 2.63 -5.65
C VAL A 5 -4.35 3.32 -5.46
N GLY A 6 -4.34 4.52 -4.89
CA GLY A 6 -5.48 5.43 -4.79
C GLY A 6 -5.12 6.77 -5.39
N TYR A 7 -6.10 7.45 -5.96
CA TYR A 7 -5.89 8.76 -6.56
C TYR A 7 -7.08 9.66 -6.30
N TYR A 8 -6.78 10.92 -5.97
CA TYR A 8 -7.74 12.00 -5.93
C TYR A 8 -7.10 13.27 -6.49
N GLY A 9 -7.56 13.72 -7.66
CA GLY A 9 -7.07 14.96 -8.28
C GLY A 9 -7.65 15.20 -9.68
N PRO A 10 -7.18 16.23 -10.40
CA PRO A 10 -7.79 16.69 -11.65
C PRO A 10 -7.59 15.76 -12.85
N LYS A 11 -6.54 14.93 -12.87
CA LYS A 11 -6.30 13.92 -13.93
C LYS A 11 -7.35 12.80 -13.91
N GLU A 12 -7.39 12.05 -14.99
CA GLU A 12 -8.19 10.81 -15.10
C GLU A 12 -7.71 9.76 -14.08
N PRO A 13 -8.52 9.40 -13.06
CA PRO A 13 -8.11 8.44 -12.03
C PRO A 13 -7.72 7.09 -12.62
N LYS A 14 -8.41 6.68 -13.70
CA LYS A 14 -8.14 5.45 -14.44
C LYS A 14 -6.68 5.35 -14.86
N ASP A 15 -6.16 6.40 -15.49
CA ASP A 15 -4.82 6.39 -16.06
C ASP A 15 -3.76 6.42 -14.96
N VAL A 16 -3.99 7.22 -13.92
CA VAL A 16 -3.09 7.33 -12.78
C VAL A 16 -2.98 6.00 -12.04
N ILE A 17 -4.13 5.40 -11.71
CA ILE A 17 -4.21 4.15 -10.96
C ILE A 17 -3.60 3.00 -11.77
N VAL A 18 -3.97 2.84 -13.05
CA VAL A 18 -3.43 1.77 -13.91
C VAL A 18 -1.91 1.92 -14.11
N SER A 19 -1.42 3.14 -14.31
CA SER A 19 0.01 3.43 -14.42
C SER A 19 0.75 3.07 -13.12
N GLY A 20 0.19 3.43 -11.96
CA GLY A 20 0.72 3.05 -10.66
C GLY A 20 0.74 1.53 -10.47
N LEU A 21 -0.37 0.85 -10.75
CA LEU A 21 -0.48 -0.62 -10.63
C LEU A 21 0.50 -1.35 -11.54
N LYS A 22 0.78 -0.82 -12.74
CA LYS A 22 1.79 -1.38 -13.64
C LYS A 22 3.18 -1.40 -13.03
N LYS A 23 3.52 -0.37 -12.26
CA LYS A 23 4.78 -0.33 -11.50
C LYS A 23 4.80 -1.28 -10.31
N LEU A 24 3.65 -1.77 -9.85
CA LEU A 24 3.53 -2.73 -8.76
C LEU A 24 3.32 -4.18 -9.22
N GLU A 25 3.28 -4.45 -10.54
CA GLU A 25 3.00 -5.78 -11.09
C GLU A 25 4.05 -6.83 -10.70
N TYR A 26 5.29 -6.40 -10.39
CA TYR A 26 6.33 -7.28 -9.87
C TYR A 26 5.98 -7.92 -8.52
N ARG A 27 4.98 -7.37 -7.80
CA ARG A 27 4.56 -7.86 -6.50
C ARG A 27 3.34 -8.81 -6.59
N GLY A 28 2.49 -8.67 -7.62
CA GLY A 28 1.23 -9.41 -7.80
C GLY A 28 0.66 -9.32 -9.23
N TYR A 29 0.21 -10.47 -9.77
CA TYR A 29 -0.27 -10.57 -11.17
C TYR A 29 -1.43 -11.56 -11.38
N ASP A 30 -2.05 -12.08 -10.32
CA ASP A 30 -3.13 -13.07 -10.43
C ASP A 30 -4.46 -12.44 -10.86
N SER A 31 -4.66 -11.18 -10.48
CA SER A 31 -5.82 -10.37 -10.86
C SER A 31 -5.58 -8.89 -10.57
N ALA A 32 -6.38 -8.02 -11.17
CA ALA A 32 -6.38 -6.59 -10.90
C ALA A 32 -7.78 -5.99 -10.98
N GLY A 33 -7.98 -4.83 -10.38
CA GLY A 33 -9.23 -4.09 -10.51
C GLY A 33 -9.15 -2.65 -10.04
N VAL A 34 -10.18 -1.89 -10.37
CA VAL A 34 -10.38 -0.50 -9.96
C VAL A 34 -11.82 -0.24 -9.54
N ALA A 35 -12.01 0.70 -8.63
CA ALA A 35 -13.28 1.32 -8.30
C ALA A 35 -13.09 2.83 -8.44
N ILE A 36 -13.79 3.44 -9.39
CA ILE A 36 -13.66 4.86 -9.72
C ILE A 36 -15.04 5.50 -9.62
N LEU A 37 -15.11 6.71 -9.09
CA LEU A 37 -16.36 7.45 -8.97
C LEU A 37 -16.94 7.73 -10.37
N ASP A 38 -18.20 7.38 -10.54
CA ASP A 38 -19.00 7.52 -11.76
C ASP A 38 -20.44 7.83 -11.36
N HIS A 39 -20.91 9.03 -11.68
CA HIS A 39 -22.27 9.51 -11.42
C HIS A 39 -22.73 9.31 -9.96
N GLY A 40 -21.83 9.60 -9.00
CA GLY A 40 -22.11 9.49 -7.56
C GLY A 40 -21.97 8.07 -6.98
N THR A 41 -21.62 7.08 -7.80
CA THR A 41 -21.37 5.70 -7.35
C THR A 41 -19.95 5.25 -7.70
N PHE A 42 -19.38 4.31 -6.95
CA PHE A 42 -18.06 3.77 -7.34
C PHE A 42 -18.24 2.59 -8.30
N LYS A 43 -17.95 2.81 -9.58
CA LYS A 43 -18.05 1.79 -10.62
C LYS A 43 -16.85 0.83 -10.55
N LEU A 44 -17.16 -0.45 -10.39
CA LEU A 44 -16.18 -1.52 -10.19
C LEU A 44 -15.85 -2.22 -11.51
N VAL A 45 -14.56 -2.25 -11.88
CA VAL A 45 -14.06 -3.02 -13.03
C VAL A 45 -12.93 -3.92 -12.55
N ARG A 46 -13.06 -5.24 -12.75
CA ARG A 46 -12.10 -6.24 -12.29
C ARG A 46 -11.77 -7.20 -13.42
N ALA A 47 -10.56 -7.75 -13.39
CA ALA A 47 -10.13 -8.79 -14.32
C ALA A 47 -9.30 -9.84 -13.58
N SER A 48 -9.45 -11.10 -14.00
CA SER A 48 -8.54 -12.18 -13.62
C SER A 48 -7.34 -12.19 -14.57
N GLY A 49 -6.16 -12.54 -14.07
CA GLY A 49 -4.91 -12.55 -14.82
C GLY A 49 -4.13 -11.24 -14.70
N LYS A 50 -3.23 -11.03 -15.66
CA LYS A 50 -2.30 -9.88 -15.69
C LYS A 50 -3.05 -8.55 -15.81
N LEU A 51 -2.36 -7.46 -15.46
CA LEU A 51 -2.91 -6.12 -15.53
C LEU A 51 -3.44 -5.75 -16.93
N THR A 52 -2.86 -6.33 -17.98
CA THR A 52 -3.32 -6.15 -19.37
C THR A 52 -4.79 -6.52 -19.59
N GLU A 53 -5.31 -7.50 -18.86
CA GLU A 53 -6.73 -7.89 -18.98
C GLU A 53 -7.65 -6.83 -18.39
N LEU A 54 -7.23 -6.17 -17.30
CA LEU A 54 -7.93 -5.01 -16.77
C LEU A 54 -7.87 -3.83 -17.73
N GLN A 55 -6.71 -3.57 -18.35
CA GLN A 55 -6.55 -2.48 -19.31
C GLN A 55 -7.52 -2.60 -20.49
N LYS A 56 -7.64 -3.80 -21.07
CA LYS A 56 -8.61 -4.08 -22.15
C LYS A 56 -10.04 -3.74 -21.75
N LYS A 57 -10.48 -4.17 -20.55
CA LYS A 57 -11.83 -3.86 -20.06
C LYS A 57 -12.04 -2.35 -19.88
N LEU A 58 -10.98 -1.62 -19.52
CA LEU A 58 -11.01 -0.18 -19.24
C LEU A 58 -10.92 0.72 -20.50
N GLU A 59 -10.61 0.16 -21.68
CA GLU A 59 -10.53 0.92 -22.94
C GLU A 59 -11.86 1.58 -23.31
N THR A 60 -12.97 0.88 -23.10
CA THR A 60 -14.32 1.36 -23.41
C THR A 60 -14.99 2.09 -22.25
N GLU A 61 -14.38 2.07 -21.08
CA GLU A 61 -14.95 2.64 -19.86
C GLU A 61 -14.60 4.13 -19.72
N LYS A 62 -15.64 4.91 -19.45
CA LYS A 62 -15.56 6.32 -19.09
C LYS A 62 -16.04 6.49 -17.66
N PHE A 63 -15.45 7.45 -16.97
CA PHE A 63 -15.75 7.84 -15.60
C PHE A 63 -15.88 9.36 -15.58
N ASP A 64 -16.75 9.90 -14.73
CA ASP A 64 -16.91 11.35 -14.56
C ASP A 64 -16.27 11.88 -13.26
N GLY A 65 -15.78 10.99 -12.40
CA GLY A 65 -15.21 11.32 -11.10
C GLY A 65 -13.70 11.47 -11.09
N HIS A 66 -13.22 12.18 -10.06
CA HIS A 66 -11.81 12.51 -9.85
C HIS A 66 -11.14 11.70 -8.74
N ILE A 67 -11.82 10.66 -8.25
CA ILE A 67 -11.41 9.83 -7.13
C ILE A 67 -11.57 8.35 -7.49
N GLY A 68 -10.57 7.55 -7.14
CA GLY A 68 -10.63 6.12 -7.34
C GLY A 68 -9.56 5.35 -6.59
N ILE A 69 -9.77 4.05 -6.49
CA ILE A 69 -8.86 3.10 -5.86
C ILE A 69 -8.65 1.90 -6.79
N GLY A 70 -7.49 1.27 -6.71
CA GLY A 70 -7.15 0.11 -7.52
C GLY A 70 -6.16 -0.83 -6.83
N HIS A 71 -6.11 -2.05 -7.36
CA HIS A 71 -5.35 -3.13 -6.76
C HIS A 71 -4.78 -4.10 -7.78
N THR A 72 -3.59 -4.63 -7.48
CA THR A 72 -3.06 -5.87 -8.06
C THR A 72 -2.93 -6.92 -6.98
N ARG A 73 -3.46 -8.12 -7.25
CA ARG A 73 -3.59 -9.18 -6.25
C ARG A 73 -2.62 -10.32 -6.50
N TRP A 74 -2.03 -10.79 -5.41
CA TRP A 74 -1.39 -12.09 -5.26
C TRP A 74 -2.27 -12.91 -4.30
N ALA A 75 -2.91 -13.97 -4.77
CA ALA A 75 -3.93 -14.67 -4.01
C ALA A 75 -3.34 -15.42 -2.80
N THR A 76 -3.88 -15.16 -1.60
CA THR A 76 -3.59 -15.94 -0.37
C THR A 76 -4.82 -16.73 0.06
N HIS A 77 -5.97 -16.06 0.20
CA HIS A 77 -7.28 -16.66 0.48
C HIS A 77 -8.17 -16.66 -0.76
N GLY A 78 -8.70 -17.82 -1.14
CA GLY A 78 -9.59 -17.94 -2.31
C GLY A 78 -8.85 -17.95 -3.64
N VAL A 79 -9.35 -18.76 -4.57
CA VAL A 79 -8.73 -18.96 -5.89
C VAL A 79 -8.69 -17.64 -6.70
N PRO A 80 -7.65 -17.43 -7.53
CA PRO A 80 -7.63 -16.37 -8.54
C PRO A 80 -8.90 -16.41 -9.39
N SER A 81 -9.74 -15.40 -9.24
CA SER A 81 -11.01 -15.29 -9.94
C SER A 81 -11.52 -13.86 -9.82
N GLU A 82 -12.31 -13.42 -10.80
CA GLU A 82 -12.85 -12.07 -10.80
C GLU A 82 -13.68 -11.75 -9.55
N ARG A 83 -14.37 -12.74 -8.96
CA ARG A 83 -15.12 -12.54 -7.71
C ARG A 83 -14.24 -12.23 -6.50
N ASN A 84 -13.03 -12.80 -6.46
CA ASN A 84 -12.04 -12.63 -5.39
C ASN A 84 -11.05 -11.49 -5.69
N SER A 85 -11.12 -10.89 -6.88
CA SER A 85 -10.34 -9.70 -7.22
C SER A 85 -10.82 -8.50 -6.43
N HIS A 86 -9.88 -7.67 -6.00
CA HIS A 86 -10.17 -6.38 -5.40
C HIS A 86 -10.40 -5.33 -6.51
N PRO A 87 -11.07 -4.20 -6.22
CA PRO A 87 -11.73 -3.85 -4.97
C PRO A 87 -12.94 -4.74 -4.62
N HIS A 88 -13.20 -4.94 -3.33
CA HIS A 88 -14.46 -5.51 -2.85
C HIS A 88 -15.49 -4.41 -2.64
N LYS A 89 -16.75 -4.65 -3.05
CA LYS A 89 -17.86 -3.69 -2.91
C LYS A 89 -19.01 -4.26 -2.09
N VAL A 90 -19.39 -3.59 -1.01
CA VAL A 90 -20.49 -3.95 -0.11
C VAL A 90 -21.26 -2.70 0.29
N GLU A 91 -22.55 -2.62 -0.04
CA GLU A 91 -23.45 -1.52 0.37
C GLU A 91 -22.85 -0.10 0.17
N GLY A 92 -22.22 0.13 -0.99
CA GLY A 92 -21.59 1.40 -1.35
C GLY A 92 -20.16 1.59 -0.82
N ILE A 93 -19.67 0.74 0.07
CA ILE A 93 -18.25 0.68 0.46
C ILE A 93 -17.47 -0.03 -0.63
N SER A 94 -16.39 0.57 -1.13
CA SER A 94 -15.40 -0.11 -1.97
C SER A 94 -14.03 -0.07 -1.29
N LEU A 95 -13.35 -1.21 -1.17
CA LEU A 95 -12.02 -1.26 -0.54
C LEU A 95 -11.02 -2.15 -1.26
N VAL A 96 -9.75 -1.81 -1.09
CA VAL A 96 -8.60 -2.61 -1.49
C VAL A 96 -7.75 -2.91 -0.28
N HIS A 97 -7.19 -4.12 -0.22
CA HIS A 97 -6.49 -4.64 0.94
C HIS A 97 -5.20 -5.39 0.54
N ASN A 98 -4.11 -5.09 1.23
CA ASN A 98 -2.87 -5.86 1.23
C ASN A 98 -2.66 -6.45 2.61
N GLY A 99 -2.49 -7.77 2.69
CA GLY A 99 -2.26 -8.43 3.97
C GLY A 99 -3.25 -9.56 4.23
N ILE A 100 -3.41 -9.92 5.50
CA ILE A 100 -4.28 -11.00 5.99
C ILE A 100 -4.97 -10.52 7.27
N ILE A 101 -6.29 -10.65 7.29
CA ILE A 101 -7.08 -10.56 8.53
C ILE A 101 -7.14 -11.96 9.16
N GLU A 102 -6.46 -12.14 10.28
CA GLU A 102 -6.27 -13.44 10.93
C GLU A 102 -7.53 -13.93 11.64
N ASN A 103 -8.32 -13.03 12.21
CA ASN A 103 -9.59 -13.36 12.86
C ASN A 103 -10.79 -13.38 11.88
N TYR A 104 -10.55 -13.60 10.58
CA TYR A 104 -11.60 -13.59 9.55
C TYR A 104 -12.72 -14.61 9.80
N GLN A 105 -12.44 -15.76 10.44
CA GLN A 105 -13.45 -16.78 10.72
C GLN A 105 -14.48 -16.32 11.75
N GLU A 106 -14.03 -15.60 12.77
CA GLU A 106 -14.90 -15.00 13.80
C GLU A 106 -15.79 -13.94 13.17
N ILE A 107 -15.18 -13.00 12.43
CA ILE A 107 -15.88 -11.93 11.73
C ILE A 107 -16.91 -12.50 10.74
N ARG A 108 -16.53 -13.52 9.97
CA ARG A 108 -17.44 -14.17 9.01
C ARG A 108 -18.65 -14.77 9.71
N ARG A 109 -18.47 -15.42 10.86
CA ARG A 109 -19.56 -16.03 11.62
C ARG A 109 -20.55 -14.99 12.11
N GLU A 110 -20.06 -13.93 12.75
CA GLU A 110 -20.89 -12.79 13.21
C GLU A 110 -21.69 -12.18 12.06
N LEU A 111 -21.03 -11.90 10.92
CA LEU A 111 -21.68 -11.29 9.77
C LEU A 111 -22.79 -12.17 9.20
N VAL A 112 -22.54 -13.47 9.06
CA VAL A 112 -23.55 -14.43 8.57
C VAL A 112 -24.72 -14.55 9.56
N GLU A 113 -24.45 -14.61 10.86
CA GLU A 113 -25.49 -14.62 11.91
C GLU A 113 -26.35 -13.34 11.88
N SER A 114 -25.76 -12.21 11.50
CA SER A 114 -26.48 -10.94 11.30
C SER A 114 -27.20 -10.83 9.95
N GLY A 115 -27.15 -11.87 9.11
CA GLY A 115 -27.85 -11.93 7.81
C GLY A 115 -27.05 -11.40 6.61
N ALA A 116 -25.75 -11.13 6.76
CA ALA A 116 -24.91 -10.66 5.65
C ALA A 116 -24.69 -11.76 4.60
N THR A 117 -24.83 -11.41 3.32
CA THR A 117 -24.51 -12.31 2.20
C THR A 117 -23.06 -12.08 1.76
N ILE A 118 -22.17 -13.02 2.10
CA ILE A 118 -20.76 -12.99 1.69
C ILE A 118 -20.63 -13.60 0.29
N LYS A 119 -20.04 -12.86 -0.66
CA LYS A 119 -19.99 -13.21 -2.09
C LYS A 119 -18.61 -13.71 -2.55
N SER A 120 -17.60 -13.58 -1.71
CA SER A 120 -16.22 -13.98 -1.99
C SER A 120 -15.65 -14.90 -0.90
N ASP A 121 -14.52 -15.51 -1.26
CA ASP A 121 -13.77 -16.39 -0.36
C ASP A 121 -12.73 -15.60 0.45
N THR A 122 -12.69 -14.27 0.29
CA THR A 122 -11.65 -13.42 0.86
C THR A 122 -12.03 -12.93 2.26
N ASP A 123 -10.99 -12.70 3.06
CA ASP A 123 -11.05 -11.95 4.31
C ASP A 123 -11.37 -10.46 4.09
N SER A 124 -10.93 -9.93 2.95
CA SER A 124 -11.05 -8.52 2.55
C SER A 124 -12.50 -8.04 2.43
N GLU A 125 -13.40 -8.88 1.90
CA GLU A 125 -14.83 -8.57 1.85
C GLU A 125 -15.47 -8.42 3.24
N LEU A 126 -14.98 -9.17 4.23
CA LEU A 126 -15.53 -9.11 5.58
C LEU A 126 -15.29 -7.73 6.22
N VAL A 127 -14.13 -7.11 5.94
CA VAL A 127 -13.85 -5.75 6.37
C VAL A 127 -14.80 -4.75 5.70
N ALA A 128 -15.16 -4.97 4.43
CA ALA A 128 -16.15 -4.15 3.72
C ALA A 128 -17.50 -4.16 4.44
N HIS A 129 -17.96 -5.36 4.84
CA HIS A 129 -19.20 -5.52 5.62
C HIS A 129 -19.14 -4.84 6.98
N LEU A 130 -18.03 -4.96 7.70
CA LEU A 130 -17.85 -4.29 8.99
C LEU A 130 -17.97 -2.77 8.84
N ILE A 131 -17.27 -2.18 7.86
CA ILE A 131 -17.32 -0.74 7.61
C ILE A 131 -18.73 -0.33 7.14
N ALA A 132 -19.34 -1.10 6.24
CA ALA A 132 -20.70 -0.86 5.75
C ALA A 132 -21.74 -0.83 6.89
N ARG A 133 -21.58 -1.69 7.90
CA ARG A 133 -22.43 -1.68 9.09
C ARG A 133 -22.23 -0.41 9.91
N GLU A 134 -20.97 -0.03 10.15
CA GLU A 134 -20.67 1.12 11.01
C GLU A 134 -21.09 2.46 10.38
N VAL A 135 -20.91 2.64 9.05
CA VAL A 135 -21.32 3.89 8.36
C VAL A 135 -22.82 4.17 8.46
N LYS A 136 -23.68 3.15 8.59
CA LYS A 136 -25.13 3.32 8.81
C LYS A 136 -25.44 4.05 10.12
N THR A 137 -24.52 4.00 11.09
CA THR A 137 -24.69 4.67 12.39
C THR A 137 -23.87 5.95 12.47
N THR A 138 -22.62 5.93 12.00
CA THR A 138 -21.71 7.07 12.11
C THR A 138 -21.99 8.16 11.10
N HIS A 139 -22.53 7.81 9.92
CA HIS A 139 -22.67 8.70 8.77
C HIS A 139 -21.35 9.38 8.34
N ASP A 140 -20.22 8.77 8.72
CA ASP A 140 -18.87 9.25 8.44
C ASP A 140 -17.94 8.04 8.28
N LEU A 141 -17.22 8.01 7.15
CA LEU A 141 -16.36 6.88 6.78
C LEU A 141 -15.15 6.74 7.72
N PHE A 142 -14.58 7.86 8.16
CA PHE A 142 -13.44 7.86 9.08
C PHE A 142 -13.84 7.30 10.45
N GLU A 143 -14.96 7.73 11.01
CA GLU A 143 -15.48 7.21 12.27
C GLU A 143 -15.87 5.73 12.17
N ALA A 144 -16.42 5.30 11.04
CA ALA A 144 -16.69 3.89 10.79
C ALA A 144 -15.41 3.05 10.80
N VAL A 145 -14.36 3.50 10.09
CA VAL A 145 -13.04 2.83 10.10
C VAL A 145 -12.46 2.80 11.51
N ARG A 146 -12.54 3.89 12.27
CA ARG A 146 -12.05 3.96 13.66
C ARG A 146 -12.72 2.94 14.57
N LYS A 147 -14.03 2.70 14.39
CA LYS A 147 -14.77 1.66 15.12
C LYS A 147 -14.41 0.23 14.69
N VAL A 148 -14.06 0.04 13.42
CA VAL A 148 -13.68 -1.28 12.87
C VAL A 148 -12.24 -1.66 13.23
N LEU A 149 -11.32 -0.70 13.24
CA LEU A 149 -9.89 -0.93 13.49
C LEU A 149 -9.58 -1.85 14.69
N PRO A 150 -10.12 -1.64 15.91
CA PRO A 150 -9.81 -2.49 17.07
C PRO A 150 -10.36 -3.93 16.96
N ARG A 151 -11.19 -4.21 15.95
CA ARG A 151 -11.77 -5.54 15.71
C ARG A 151 -10.94 -6.39 14.76
N LEU A 152 -9.91 -5.82 14.13
CA LEU A 152 -9.09 -6.50 13.14
C LEU A 152 -7.80 -7.01 13.76
N THR A 153 -7.56 -8.31 13.64
CA THR A 153 -6.31 -8.97 14.02
C THR A 153 -5.55 -9.35 12.76
N GLY A 154 -4.23 -9.19 12.77
CA GLY A 154 -3.35 -9.55 11.67
C GLY A 154 -2.65 -8.33 11.07
N ALA A 155 -2.16 -8.50 9.84
CA ALA A 155 -1.33 -7.53 9.15
C ALA A 155 -2.06 -7.05 7.89
N TYR A 156 -2.39 -5.77 7.80
CA TYR A 156 -3.20 -5.19 6.73
C TYR A 156 -2.77 -3.77 6.34
N SER A 157 -2.97 -3.41 5.08
CA SER A 157 -3.04 -2.04 4.58
C SER A 157 -4.29 -1.92 3.75
N ILE A 158 -5.16 -0.99 4.09
CA ILE A 158 -6.48 -0.86 3.51
C ILE A 158 -6.69 0.58 3.05
N LEU A 159 -7.23 0.71 1.84
CA LEU A 159 -7.73 1.96 1.31
C LEU A 159 -9.21 1.76 0.95
N VAL A 160 -10.06 2.64 1.46
CA VAL A 160 -11.52 2.53 1.35
C VAL A 160 -12.16 3.84 0.90
N VAL A 161 -13.21 3.72 0.11
CA VAL A 161 -14.10 4.80 -0.33
C VAL A 161 -15.56 4.42 -0.12
N TRP A 162 -16.43 5.42 -0.01
CA TRP A 162 -17.85 5.20 0.23
C TRP A 162 -18.71 6.14 -0.61
N GLU A 163 -19.78 5.62 -1.21
CA GLU A 163 -20.73 6.40 -2.03
C GLU A 163 -21.43 7.51 -1.23
N GLY A 164 -21.69 7.28 0.07
CA GLY A 164 -22.31 8.31 0.93
C GLY A 164 -21.39 9.48 1.30
N GLN A 165 -20.09 9.35 1.01
CA GLN A 165 -19.08 10.38 1.24
C GLN A 165 -18.03 10.31 0.11
N SER A 166 -18.50 10.55 -1.12
CA SER A 166 -17.76 10.32 -2.36
C SER A 166 -16.56 11.25 -2.57
N ASP A 167 -16.39 12.28 -1.75
CA ASP A 167 -15.26 13.20 -1.73
C ASP A 167 -14.16 12.79 -0.73
N THR A 168 -14.20 11.55 -0.22
CA THR A 168 -13.30 11.11 0.85
C THR A 168 -12.72 9.72 0.58
N MET A 169 -11.40 9.60 0.73
CA MET A 169 -10.72 8.31 0.91
C MET A 169 -10.25 8.17 2.36
N VAL A 170 -10.33 6.95 2.90
CA VAL A 170 -9.73 6.62 4.19
C VAL A 170 -8.71 5.51 4.01
N ALA A 171 -7.50 5.73 4.50
CA ALA A 171 -6.39 4.79 4.46
C ALA A 171 -5.98 4.41 5.88
N PHE A 172 -5.70 3.14 6.15
CA PHE A 172 -5.22 2.69 7.46
C PHE A 172 -4.40 1.41 7.33
N LYS A 173 -3.47 1.18 8.25
CA LYS A 173 -2.61 -0.01 8.20
C LYS A 173 -2.18 -0.54 9.57
N ASN A 174 -1.72 -1.78 9.57
CA ASN A 174 -0.94 -2.45 10.60
C ASN A 174 -0.05 -3.49 9.89
N GLY A 175 1.27 -3.33 9.86
CA GLY A 175 2.18 -4.23 9.14
C GLY A 175 2.55 -3.74 7.72
N PRO A 176 1.89 -4.17 6.62
CA PRO A 176 2.29 -3.84 5.26
C PRO A 176 2.42 -2.33 5.03
N PRO A 177 3.27 -1.88 4.09
CA PRO A 177 3.50 -0.45 3.86
C PRO A 177 2.31 0.22 3.17
N LEU A 178 2.03 1.46 3.58
CA LEU A 178 1.09 2.37 2.95
C LEU A 178 1.59 3.81 3.12
N LEU A 179 1.65 4.56 2.03
CA LEU A 179 2.14 5.93 2.02
C LEU A 179 1.24 6.83 1.17
N ILE A 180 1.32 8.13 1.45
CA ILE A 180 0.50 9.18 0.84
C ILE A 180 1.45 10.18 0.20
N GLY A 181 1.32 10.36 -1.11
CA GLY A 181 2.03 11.34 -1.91
C GLY A 181 1.18 12.59 -2.15
N PHE A 182 1.81 13.75 -2.00
CA PHE A 182 1.18 15.07 -2.19
C PHE A 182 1.70 15.74 -3.45
N GLY A 183 0.86 15.83 -4.48
CA GLY A 183 1.10 16.66 -5.66
C GLY A 183 0.70 18.11 -5.41
N GLU A 184 0.60 18.90 -6.49
CA GLU A 184 0.16 20.31 -6.42
C GLU A 184 -1.34 20.39 -6.08
N ASP A 185 -2.18 19.73 -6.88
CA ASP A 185 -3.64 19.67 -6.73
C ASP A 185 -4.17 18.23 -6.63
N GLU A 186 -3.30 17.28 -6.26
CA GLU A 186 -3.62 15.86 -6.24
C GLU A 186 -3.01 15.11 -5.06
N THR A 187 -3.68 14.05 -4.63
CA THR A 187 -3.19 13.11 -3.63
C THR A 187 -3.14 11.70 -4.24
N VAL A 188 -2.02 11.01 -4.04
CA VAL A 188 -1.84 9.62 -4.45
C VAL A 188 -1.58 8.77 -3.22
N VAL A 189 -2.32 7.69 -3.03
CA VAL A 189 -2.04 6.71 -1.97
C VAL A 189 -1.44 5.48 -2.63
N ALA A 190 -0.37 4.92 -2.07
CA ALA A 190 0.16 3.67 -2.60
C ALA A 190 0.82 2.79 -1.55
N SER A 191 0.93 1.50 -1.84
CA SER A 191 1.68 0.56 -1.00
C SER A 191 3.19 0.57 -1.27
N ASP A 192 3.65 1.26 -2.32
CA ASP A 192 5.06 1.41 -2.65
C ASP A 192 5.30 2.74 -3.37
N ILE A 193 6.45 3.35 -3.08
CA ILE A 193 6.93 4.61 -3.62
C ILE A 193 7.01 4.62 -5.16
N GLN A 194 7.26 3.49 -5.81
CA GLN A 194 7.36 3.39 -7.26
C GLN A 194 6.07 3.84 -7.95
N ALA A 195 4.90 3.57 -7.34
CA ALA A 195 3.61 3.99 -7.90
C ALA A 195 3.35 5.51 -7.78
N ILE A 196 4.09 6.20 -6.90
CA ILE A 196 3.90 7.64 -6.62
C ILE A 196 4.94 8.51 -7.34
N ILE A 197 6.13 7.98 -7.61
CA ILE A 197 7.31 8.77 -8.03
C ILE A 197 7.14 9.64 -9.28
N ASN A 198 6.18 9.32 -10.16
CA ASN A 198 5.89 10.12 -11.36
C ASN A 198 4.94 11.31 -11.09
N TYR A 199 4.33 11.35 -9.92
CA TYR A 199 3.33 12.35 -9.53
C TYR A 199 3.91 13.33 -8.50
N THR A 200 4.71 12.81 -7.56
CA THR A 200 5.32 13.64 -6.52
C THR A 200 6.49 12.94 -5.83
N ASN A 201 7.39 13.73 -5.27
CA ASN A 201 8.46 13.30 -4.39
C ASN A 201 8.18 13.63 -2.90
N ARG A 202 7.02 14.21 -2.59
CA ARG A 202 6.60 14.59 -1.24
C ARG A 202 5.68 13.51 -0.70
N VAL A 203 6.16 12.76 0.30
CA VAL A 203 5.40 11.63 0.86
C VAL A 203 5.32 11.65 2.37
N VAL A 204 4.25 11.08 2.89
CA VAL A 204 4.10 10.72 4.30
C VAL A 204 3.89 9.21 4.39
N TYR A 205 4.64 8.56 5.27
CA TYR A 205 4.45 7.15 5.59
C TYR A 205 3.43 7.03 6.72
N LEU A 206 2.48 6.11 6.57
CA LEU A 206 1.60 5.72 7.66
C LEU A 206 2.30 4.69 8.53
N GLU A 207 2.23 4.91 9.84
CA GLU A 207 2.68 3.94 10.85
C GLU A 207 1.52 3.00 11.21
N ASP A 208 1.84 1.97 11.99
CA ASP A 208 0.84 1.01 12.42
C ASP A 208 -0.25 1.66 13.29
N PHE A 209 -1.49 1.26 13.00
CA PHE A 209 -2.73 1.75 13.62
C PHE A 209 -3.03 3.24 13.39
N GLU A 210 -2.34 3.88 12.44
CA GLU A 210 -2.72 5.21 11.97
C GLU A 210 -3.83 5.15 10.92
N ILE A 211 -4.69 6.16 10.95
CA ILE A 211 -5.79 6.34 10.00
C ILE A 211 -5.59 7.70 9.32
N ALA A 212 -5.56 7.73 7.99
CA ALA A 212 -5.55 8.94 7.20
C ALA A 212 -6.90 9.17 6.54
N ARG A 213 -7.44 10.38 6.71
CA ARG A 213 -8.61 10.88 5.99
C ARG A 213 -8.16 11.85 4.92
N ILE A 214 -8.50 11.57 3.67
CA ILE A 214 -8.02 12.31 2.50
C ILE A 214 -9.22 12.93 1.77
N ARG A 215 -9.18 14.25 1.56
CA ARG A 215 -10.19 15.04 0.84
C ARG A 215 -9.49 16.06 -0.07
N GLY A 216 -9.43 15.76 -1.37
CA GLY A 216 -8.66 16.52 -2.34
C GLY A 216 -7.18 16.49 -2.00
N THR A 217 -6.62 17.66 -1.70
CA THR A 217 -5.22 17.83 -1.24
C THR A 217 -5.09 17.81 0.29
N ALA A 218 -6.20 17.87 1.02
CA ALA A 218 -6.18 17.81 2.48
C ALA A 218 -6.03 16.36 2.96
N CYS A 219 -5.06 16.12 3.84
CA CYS A 219 -4.86 14.84 4.50
C CYS A 219 -4.69 15.06 6.01
N ASP A 220 -5.64 14.54 6.77
CA ASP A 220 -5.59 14.51 8.23
C ASP A 220 -5.21 13.09 8.67
N ILE A 221 -4.20 12.95 9.53
CA ILE A 221 -3.75 11.66 10.06
C ILE A 221 -4.06 11.59 11.55
N PHE A 222 -4.54 10.44 12.00
CA PHE A 222 -5.00 10.19 13.35
C PHE A 222 -4.41 8.91 13.91
N SER A 223 -4.25 8.86 15.23
CA SER A 223 -3.99 7.62 15.95
C SER A 223 -5.23 6.72 15.98
N ALA A 224 -5.06 5.47 16.39
CA ALA A 224 -6.17 4.52 16.61
C ALA A 224 -7.29 5.09 17.50
N ASP A 225 -6.93 5.87 18.52
CA ASP A 225 -7.87 6.54 19.44
C ASP A 225 -8.57 7.77 18.83
N GLY A 226 -8.26 8.14 17.58
CA GLY A 226 -8.84 9.31 16.90
C GLY A 226 -8.16 10.64 17.25
N LYS A 227 -6.97 10.64 17.88
CA LYS A 227 -6.23 11.87 18.16
C LYS A 227 -5.49 12.33 16.90
N PRO A 228 -5.55 13.62 16.52
CA PRO A 228 -4.83 14.12 15.36
C PRO A 228 -3.31 14.02 15.58
N LEU A 229 -2.60 13.56 14.56
CA LEU A 229 -1.15 13.40 14.53
C LEU A 229 -0.55 14.38 13.53
N LYS A 230 0.57 15.00 13.92
CA LYS A 230 1.37 15.81 13.00
C LYS A 230 2.43 14.93 12.37
N LYS A 231 2.47 14.88 11.03
CA LYS A 231 3.46 14.14 10.26
C LYS A 231 4.36 15.09 9.51
N GLU A 232 5.64 14.73 9.44
CA GLU A 232 6.60 15.42 8.59
C GLU A 232 6.51 14.87 7.16
N ILE A 233 6.53 15.76 6.17
CA ILE A 233 6.59 15.37 4.76
C ILE A 233 8.04 15.03 4.45
N HIS A 234 8.27 13.78 4.02
CA HIS A 234 9.56 13.33 3.53
C HIS A 234 9.72 13.67 2.05
N LEU A 235 10.85 14.30 1.72
CA LEU A 235 11.26 14.52 0.34
C LEU A 235 12.12 13.35 -0.12
N ILE A 236 11.64 12.64 -1.12
CA ILE A 236 12.38 11.53 -1.74
C ILE A 236 13.48 12.12 -2.61
N ALA A 237 14.72 11.68 -2.36
CA ALA A 237 15.85 11.99 -3.22
C ALA A 237 15.62 11.32 -4.58
N TRP A 238 15.47 12.15 -5.62
CA TRP A 238 15.12 11.73 -6.97
C TRP A 238 16.17 10.80 -7.58
N ASN A 239 15.72 9.69 -8.17
CA ASN A 239 16.38 9.02 -9.29
C ASN A 239 15.41 8.00 -9.94
N ALA A 240 14.53 8.49 -10.81
CA ALA A 240 13.61 7.62 -11.57
C ALA A 240 14.36 6.54 -12.38
N GLU A 241 15.57 6.86 -12.88
CA GLU A 241 16.46 5.94 -13.60
C GLU A 241 16.86 4.70 -12.77
N GLN A 242 16.94 4.80 -11.45
CA GLN A 242 17.30 3.66 -10.58
C GLN A 242 16.16 2.63 -10.48
N SER A 243 14.92 3.05 -10.73
CA SER A 243 13.73 2.17 -10.66
C SER A 243 13.39 1.50 -11.99
N GLU A 244 14.06 1.88 -13.08
CA GLU A 244 13.86 1.30 -14.41
C GLU A 244 14.92 0.26 -14.74
N LYS A 245 14.77 -0.43 -15.88
CA LYS A 245 15.76 -1.41 -16.33
C LYS A 245 17.09 -0.78 -16.79
N ALA A 246 17.18 0.55 -16.90
CA ALA A 246 18.41 1.29 -17.22
C ALA A 246 19.22 0.68 -18.39
N GLY A 247 18.53 0.29 -19.47
CA GLY A 247 19.15 -0.33 -20.66
C GLY A 247 19.38 -1.86 -20.59
N PHE A 248 19.17 -2.50 -19.44
CA PHE A 248 19.25 -3.95 -19.31
C PHE A 248 17.97 -4.66 -19.79
N LYS A 249 18.11 -5.91 -20.26
CA LYS A 249 16.97 -6.74 -20.71
C LYS A 249 16.04 -7.13 -19.54
N HIS A 250 16.63 -7.39 -18.37
CA HIS A 250 15.96 -7.89 -17.17
C HIS A 250 16.40 -7.09 -15.93
N PHE A 251 15.51 -6.91 -14.97
CA PHE A 251 15.82 -6.27 -13.67
C PHE A 251 16.92 -7.03 -12.92
N MET A 252 16.83 -8.36 -12.85
CA MET A 252 17.85 -9.20 -12.22
C MET A 252 19.25 -8.95 -12.79
N LEU A 253 19.37 -8.75 -14.11
CA LEU A 253 20.65 -8.46 -14.74
C LEU A 253 21.18 -7.08 -14.32
N LYS A 254 20.33 -6.04 -14.35
CA LYS A 254 20.67 -4.71 -13.83
C LYS A 254 21.16 -4.80 -12.39
N GLU A 255 20.40 -5.46 -11.51
CA GLU A 255 20.68 -5.55 -10.08
C GLU A 255 22.01 -6.25 -9.79
N ILE A 256 22.36 -7.31 -10.54
CA ILE A 256 23.68 -7.96 -10.46
C ILE A 256 24.80 -6.96 -10.81
N HIS A 257 24.64 -6.19 -11.89
CA HIS A 257 25.64 -5.21 -12.32
C HIS A 257 25.71 -3.99 -11.39
N GLU A 258 24.63 -3.66 -10.66
CA GLU A 258 24.59 -2.54 -9.73
C GLU A 258 25.17 -2.86 -8.34
N GLN A 259 25.47 -4.13 -8.04
CA GLN A 259 26.02 -4.55 -6.74
C GLN A 259 27.18 -3.69 -6.23
N PRO A 260 28.22 -3.34 -7.03
CA PRO A 260 29.32 -2.52 -6.52
C PRO A 260 28.87 -1.15 -6.04
N ARG A 261 27.95 -0.51 -6.78
CA ARG A 261 27.40 0.80 -6.42
C ARG A 261 26.46 0.70 -5.22
N ALA A 262 25.65 -0.35 -5.15
CA ALA A 262 24.74 -0.59 -4.04
C ALA A 262 25.51 -0.76 -2.72
N VAL A 263 26.58 -1.55 -2.72
CA VAL A 263 27.48 -1.72 -1.57
C VAL A 263 28.13 -0.41 -1.18
N ALA A 264 28.69 0.33 -2.14
CA ALA A 264 29.32 1.63 -1.86
C ALA A 264 28.33 2.62 -1.22
N ASN A 265 27.11 2.72 -1.75
CA ASN A 265 26.06 3.59 -1.22
C ASN A 265 25.59 3.19 0.19
N ALA A 266 25.51 1.88 0.48
CA ALA A 266 25.12 1.40 1.80
C ALA A 266 26.15 1.74 2.88
N ILE A 267 27.44 1.71 2.53
CA ILE A 267 28.53 1.97 3.48
C ILE A 267 28.83 3.48 3.60
N ALA A 268 28.59 4.27 2.54
CA ALA A 268 28.95 5.69 2.47
C ALA A 268 28.50 6.56 3.68
N PRO A 269 27.26 6.45 4.21
CA PRO A 269 26.83 7.22 5.38
C PRO A 269 27.62 6.92 6.66
N HIS A 270 28.27 5.75 6.70
CA HIS A 270 29.05 5.28 7.83
C HIS A 270 30.54 5.59 7.68
N ILE A 271 31.03 6.05 6.53
CA ILE A 271 32.44 6.38 6.33
C ILE A 271 32.62 7.90 6.36
N ASP A 272 33.53 8.35 7.22
CA ASP A 272 34.07 9.70 7.17
C ASP A 272 35.46 9.66 6.53
N LEU A 273 35.52 10.03 5.24
CA LEU A 273 36.76 10.02 4.47
C LEU A 273 37.77 11.08 4.97
N ALA A 274 37.29 12.18 5.56
CA ALA A 274 38.16 13.25 6.03
C ALA A 274 38.90 12.84 7.31
N SER A 275 38.22 12.17 8.23
CA SER A 275 38.83 11.65 9.46
C SER A 275 39.29 10.20 9.35
N MET A 276 39.18 9.57 8.17
CA MET A 276 39.46 8.15 7.93
C MET A 276 38.81 7.23 8.99
N SER A 277 37.57 7.51 9.35
CA SER A 277 36.89 6.82 10.46
C SER A 277 35.54 6.24 10.05
N VAL A 278 35.09 5.20 10.75
CA VAL A 278 33.77 4.56 10.54
C VAL A 278 32.83 4.90 11.69
N LYS A 279 31.61 5.36 11.37
CA LYS A 279 30.55 5.72 12.31
C LYS A 279 29.47 4.64 12.31
N LEU A 280 29.57 3.72 13.26
CA LEU A 280 28.64 2.60 13.45
C LEU A 280 27.43 2.94 14.34
N LYS A 281 26.95 4.19 14.31
CA LYS A 281 25.73 4.54 15.06
C LYS A 281 24.51 3.87 14.40
N ASN A 282 23.64 3.27 15.21
CA ASN A 282 22.37 2.64 14.79
C ASN A 282 22.46 1.36 13.94
N VAL A 283 23.63 0.71 13.85
CA VAL A 283 23.79 -0.60 13.18
C VAL A 283 23.76 -1.79 14.14
N GLY A 284 23.30 -1.59 15.38
CA GLY A 284 23.16 -2.67 16.38
C GLY A 284 24.47 -3.09 17.06
N PHE A 285 25.59 -2.49 16.68
CA PHE A 285 26.91 -2.74 17.28
C PHE A 285 27.44 -1.48 17.95
N SER A 286 28.18 -1.65 19.05
CA SER A 286 28.88 -0.55 19.73
C SER A 286 30.33 -0.46 19.27
N ALA A 287 30.98 0.70 19.38
CA ALA A 287 32.41 0.83 19.07
C ALA A 287 33.27 -0.14 19.92
N SER A 288 32.87 -0.33 21.18
CA SER A 288 33.47 -1.31 22.11
C SER A 288 33.35 -2.76 21.64
N SER A 289 32.41 -3.10 20.75
CA SER A 289 32.25 -4.45 20.20
C SER A 289 33.36 -4.81 19.21
N PHE A 290 34.07 -3.83 18.66
CA PHE A 290 35.12 -4.04 17.64
C PHE A 290 36.54 -3.71 18.14
N GLU A 291 36.69 -3.00 19.26
CA GLU A 291 38.01 -2.72 19.86
C GLU A 291 38.77 -3.98 20.27
N GLN A 292 38.07 -5.11 20.45
CA GLN A 292 38.66 -6.42 20.78
C GLN A 292 38.76 -7.37 19.57
N VAL A 293 38.32 -6.94 18.39
CA VAL A 293 38.35 -7.78 17.17
C VAL A 293 39.66 -7.53 16.45
N ASP A 294 40.68 -8.34 16.78
CA ASP A 294 41.99 -8.28 16.12
C ASP A 294 41.94 -8.81 14.67
N LYS A 295 41.01 -9.72 14.37
CA LYS A 295 40.83 -10.32 13.04
C LYS A 295 39.39 -10.81 12.87
N VAL A 296 38.78 -10.50 11.74
CA VAL A 296 37.54 -11.15 11.28
C VAL A 296 37.91 -12.51 10.69
N ASN A 297 37.34 -13.59 11.23
CA ASN A 297 37.58 -14.94 10.71
C ASN A 297 36.28 -15.46 10.11
N THR A 298 36.13 -15.25 8.80
CA THR A 298 34.90 -15.55 8.07
C THR A 298 34.45 -16.99 8.19
N ASP A 299 35.37 -17.95 8.39
CA ASP A 299 35.01 -19.36 8.54
C ASP A 299 34.44 -19.66 9.94
N GLU A 300 34.96 -19.03 10.99
CA GLU A 300 34.48 -19.21 12.38
C GLU A 300 33.19 -18.41 12.62
N ASP A 301 33.16 -17.15 12.17
CA ASP A 301 32.00 -16.26 12.32
C ASP A 301 30.78 -16.82 11.56
N TRP A 302 31.00 -17.43 10.39
CA TRP A 302 29.94 -18.10 9.63
C TRP A 302 29.32 -19.24 10.44
N VAL A 303 30.13 -20.12 11.06
CA VAL A 303 29.63 -21.26 11.85
C VAL A 303 28.82 -20.81 13.07
N GLU A 304 29.20 -19.71 13.72
CA GLU A 304 28.44 -19.17 14.86
C GLU A 304 27.11 -18.55 14.43
N THR A 305 27.04 -17.88 13.27
CA THR A 305 25.78 -17.30 12.77
C THR A 305 24.77 -18.32 12.26
N GLN A 306 25.16 -19.59 12.11
CA GLN A 306 24.26 -20.69 11.69
C GLN A 306 23.71 -21.52 12.86
N LYS A 307 24.04 -21.17 14.12
CA LYS A 307 23.47 -21.79 15.33
C LYS A 307 22.26 -21.01 15.84
#